data_AF-A0A9P7Z8Y6-F1
#
_entry.id   AF-A0A9P7Z8Y6-F1
#
_cell.length_a   1.000
_cell.length_b   1.000
_cell.length_c   1.000
_cell.angle_alpha   90.00
_cell.angle_beta   90.00
_cell.angle_gamma   90.00
#
_symmetry.space_group_name_H-M   'P 1'
#
loop_
_entity.id
_entity.type
_entity.pdbx_description
1 polymer ?
#
loop_
_entity_poly.entity_id
_entity_poly.type
_entity_poly.pdbx_seq_one_letter_code
_entity_poly.pdbx_strand_id
1 'polypeptide(L)'
;LQRGPDGKFSDADLDKILKVCIDEPAHAFGAHGMPASLKVVDILGQMQARDMFNVCTMNEFHRHLNLQPYKSLEEWNPIRRLTARAAELLYGHIENLELHPG
;
A
#
# COMPACT_ATOMS: atom_id res chain seq x y z
N LEU A 1 25.45 -12.46 2.09
CA LEU A 1 25.86 -13.85 1.78
C LEU A 1 27.05 -13.80 0.84
N GLN A 2 28.05 -14.64 1.05
CA GLN A 2 29.19 -14.80 0.13
C GLN A 2 29.12 -16.17 -0.52
N ARG A 3 29.42 -16.26 -1.82
CA ARG A 3 29.44 -17.54 -2.54
C ARG A 3 30.71 -18.31 -2.18
N GLY A 4 30.57 -19.63 -2.02
CA GLY A 4 31.66 -20.56 -1.82
C GLY A 4 32.43 -20.87 -3.12
N PRO A 5 33.49 -21.69 -3.03
CA PRO A 5 34.30 -22.10 -4.18
C PRO A 5 33.51 -22.86 -5.26
N ASP A 6 32.40 -23.49 -4.89
CA ASP A 6 31.46 -24.18 -5.78
C ASP A 6 30.40 -23.22 -6.39
N GLY A 7 30.50 -21.92 -6.10
CA GLY A 7 29.58 -20.88 -6.55
C GLY A 7 28.25 -20.84 -5.79
N LYS A 8 28.02 -21.73 -4.82
CA LYS A 8 26.77 -21.78 -4.04
C LYS A 8 26.83 -20.89 -2.80
N PHE A 9 25.68 -20.58 -2.22
CA PHE A 9 25.60 -20.02 -0.87
C PHE A 9 25.57 -21.17 0.15
N SER A 10 25.98 -20.89 1.39
CA SER A 10 25.85 -21.84 2.49
C SER A 10 24.39 -22.12 2.80
N ASP A 11 23.99 -23.39 2.84
CA ASP A 11 22.63 -23.78 3.20
C ASP A 11 22.25 -23.30 4.60
N ALA A 12 23.19 -23.32 5.54
CA ALA A 12 22.97 -22.84 6.91
C ALA A 12 22.70 -21.32 6.96
N ASP A 13 23.36 -20.54 6.11
CA ASP A 13 23.11 -19.10 6.04
C ASP A 13 21.75 -18.78 5.39
N LEU A 14 21.36 -19.57 4.39
CA LEU A 14 20.04 -19.46 3.76
C LEU A 14 18.93 -19.84 4.75
N ASP A 15 19.10 -20.94 5.48
CA ASP A 15 18.17 -21.38 6.53
C ASP A 15 17.99 -20.30 7.60
N LYS A 16 19.09 -19.67 8.04
CA LYS A 16 19.03 -18.56 8.99
C LYS A 16 18.22 -17.38 8.47
N ILE A 17 18.43 -16.96 7.22
CA ILE A 17 17.65 -15.85 6.63
C ILE A 17 16.17 -16.23 6.55
N LEU A 18 15.87 -17.43 6.08
CA LEU A 18 14.49 -17.92 5.97
C LEU A 18 13.81 -17.91 7.33
N LYS A 19 14.47 -18.43 8.36
CA LYS A 19 13.94 -18.45 9.72
C LYS A 19 13.66 -17.04 10.24
N VAL A 20 14.58 -16.09 10.05
CA VAL A 20 14.39 -14.69 10.45
C VAL A 20 13.17 -14.09 9.73
N CYS A 21 13.03 -14.29 8.42
CA CYS A 21 11.90 -13.77 7.66
C CYS A 21 10.55 -14.40 8.05
N ILE A 22 10.55 -15.64 8.54
CA ILE A 22 9.34 -16.29 9.07
C ILE A 22 8.98 -15.72 10.45
N ASP A 23 9.98 -15.50 11.31
CA ASP A 23 9.79 -15.03 12.68
C ASP A 23 9.46 -13.53 12.75
N GLU A 24 9.76 -12.75 11.70
CA GLU A 24 9.46 -11.31 11.59
C GLU A 24 8.24 -11.04 10.68
N PRO A 25 7.04 -10.79 11.24
CA PRO A 25 5.85 -10.57 10.43
C PRO A 25 5.92 -9.26 9.66
N ALA A 26 5.45 -9.29 8.41
CA ALA A 26 5.26 -8.09 7.61
C ALA A 26 4.22 -7.15 8.23
N HIS A 27 4.36 -5.85 7.97
CA HIS A 27 3.38 -4.86 8.41
C HIS A 27 2.07 -5.00 7.64
N ALA A 28 0.94 -4.74 8.32
CA ALA A 28 -0.37 -4.76 7.68
C ALA A 28 -0.50 -3.61 6.67
N PHE A 29 -1.26 -3.83 5.59
CA PHE A 29 -1.64 -2.76 4.69
C PHE A 29 -2.54 -1.74 5.39
N GLY A 30 -2.36 -0.47 5.04
CA GLY A 30 -3.21 0.61 5.52
C GLY A 30 -2.50 1.95 5.59
N ALA A 31 -3.28 2.97 5.99
CA ALA A 31 -2.79 4.33 6.11
C ALA A 31 -1.58 4.41 7.06
N HIS A 32 -0.54 5.12 6.62
CA HIS A 32 0.73 5.30 7.32
C HIS A 32 1.55 4.01 7.52
N GLY A 33 1.32 2.98 6.71
CA GLY A 33 2.10 1.73 6.74
C GLY A 33 3.43 1.76 5.98
N MET A 34 3.64 2.73 5.07
CA MET A 34 4.85 2.81 4.25
C MET A 34 6.06 3.34 5.05
N PRO A 35 7.19 2.61 5.11
CA PRO A 35 8.39 3.12 5.76
C PRO A 35 8.92 4.37 5.06
N ALA A 36 9.49 5.29 5.84
CA ALA A 36 10.00 6.57 5.34
C ALA A 36 11.04 6.40 4.21
N SER A 37 11.85 5.34 4.26
CA SER A 37 12.84 5.01 3.23
C SER A 37 12.22 4.71 1.85
N LEU A 38 10.95 4.28 1.80
CA LEU A 38 10.24 3.95 0.56
C LEU A 38 9.21 5.01 0.16
N LYS A 39 9.17 6.16 0.83
CA LYS A 39 8.23 7.25 0.52
C LYS A 39 8.26 7.69 -0.94
N VAL A 40 9.45 7.74 -1.55
CA VAL A 40 9.61 8.11 -2.97
C VAL A 40 8.92 7.10 -3.88
N VAL A 41 9.00 5.81 -3.56
CA VAL A 41 8.35 4.74 -4.34
C VAL A 41 6.84 4.87 -4.26
N ASP A 42 6.28 5.16 -3.08
CA ASP A 42 4.84 5.36 -2.91
C ASP A 42 4.32 6.55 -3.73
N ILE A 43 5.02 7.69 -3.67
CA ILE A 43 4.66 8.88 -4.46
C ILE A 43 4.71 8.58 -5.96
N LEU A 44 5.75 7.89 -6.43
CA LEU A 44 5.85 7.51 -7.84
C LEU A 44 4.73 6.55 -8.26
N GLY A 45 4.31 5.63 -7.37
CA GLY A 45 3.18 4.75 -7.60
C GLY A 45 1.86 5.54 -7.78
N GLN A 46 1.61 6.51 -6.90
CA GLN A 46 0.44 7.40 -7.01
C GLN A 46 0.45 8.21 -8.31
N MET A 47 1.60 8.80 -8.66
CA MET A 47 1.74 9.54 -9.92
C MET A 47 1.53 8.64 -11.15
N GLN A 48 2.08 7.42 -11.13
CA GLN A 48 1.90 6.49 -12.23
C GLN A 48 0.43 6.07 -12.40
N ALA A 49 -0.26 5.78 -11.29
CA ALA A 49 -1.68 5.47 -11.30
C ALA A 49 -2.51 6.61 -11.91
N ARG A 50 -2.21 7.85 -11.54
CA ARG A 50 -2.91 9.06 -12.00
C ARG A 50 -2.56 9.43 -13.45
N ASP A 51 -1.29 9.61 -13.73
CA ASP A 51 -0.83 10.31 -14.93
C ASP A 51 -0.57 9.36 -16.11
N MET A 52 -0.17 8.12 -15.83
CA MET A 52 0.23 7.16 -16.87
C MET A 52 -0.87 6.17 -17.20
N PHE A 53 -1.50 5.62 -16.17
CA PHE A 53 -2.56 4.62 -16.33
C PHE A 53 -3.96 5.21 -16.31
N ASN A 54 -4.12 6.42 -15.74
CA ASN A 54 -5.40 7.09 -15.58
C ASN A 54 -6.46 6.14 -14.99
N VAL A 55 -6.11 5.50 -13.88
CA VAL A 55 -6.97 4.51 -13.22
C VAL A 55 -8.22 5.17 -12.63
N CYS A 56 -9.25 4.35 -12.40
CA CYS A 56 -10.51 4.77 -11.79
C CYS A 56 -10.34 5.24 -10.33
N THR A 57 -11.39 5.86 -9.78
CA THR A 57 -11.48 6.17 -8.35
C THR A 57 -11.81 4.93 -7.52
N MET A 58 -11.66 5.03 -6.20
CA MET A 58 -11.96 3.93 -5.28
C MET A 58 -13.41 3.46 -5.40
N ASN A 59 -14.37 4.39 -5.46
CA ASN A 59 -15.78 4.04 -5.57
C ASN A 59 -16.14 3.50 -6.97
N GLU A 60 -15.49 3.96 -8.03
CA GLU A 60 -15.63 3.35 -9.35
C GLU A 60 -15.13 1.90 -9.36
N PHE A 61 -13.99 1.63 -8.71
CA PHE A 61 -13.46 0.28 -8.56
C PHE A 61 -14.41 -0.62 -7.76
N HIS A 62 -14.96 -0.12 -6.65
CA HIS A 62 -15.98 -0.85 -5.88
C HIS A 62 -17.20 -1.20 -6.75
N ARG A 63 -17.75 -0.23 -7.48
CA ARG A 63 -18.90 -0.47 -8.38
C ARG A 63 -18.57 -1.50 -9.46
N HIS A 64 -17.39 -1.41 -10.07
CA HIS A 64 -16.95 -2.35 -11.10
C HIS A 64 -16.91 -3.80 -10.58
N LEU A 65 -16.54 -3.99 -9.32
CA LEU A 65 -16.51 -5.29 -8.65
C LEU A 65 -17.84 -5.69 -7.99
N ASN A 66 -18.91 -4.93 -8.18
CA ASN A 66 -20.20 -5.09 -7.50
C ASN A 66 -20.11 -5.04 -5.95
N LEU A 67 -19.16 -4.27 -5.43
CA LEU A 67 -19.02 -3.97 -4.01
C LEU A 67 -19.80 -2.70 -3.64
N GLN A 68 -20.14 -2.55 -2.37
CA GLN A 68 -20.78 -1.33 -1.87
C GLN A 68 -19.79 -0.16 -1.92
N PRO A 69 -20.10 0.95 -2.61
CA PRO A 69 -19.29 2.15 -2.58
C PRO A 69 -19.35 2.82 -1.21
N TYR A 70 -18.26 3.46 -0.80
CA TYR A 70 -18.22 4.23 0.43
C TYR A 70 -19.08 5.49 0.32
N LYS A 71 -19.81 5.84 1.38
CA LYS A 71 -20.68 7.02 1.43
C LYS A 71 -19.98 8.26 1.99
N SER A 72 -18.90 8.07 2.75
CA SER A 72 -18.06 9.17 3.25
C SER A 72 -16.61 8.72 3.44
N LEU A 73 -15.71 9.69 3.63
CA LEU A 73 -14.29 9.42 3.90
C LEU A 73 -14.07 8.83 5.29
N GLU A 74 -14.97 9.07 6.24
CA GLU A 74 -14.98 8.41 7.55
C GLU A 74 -15.42 6.94 7.44
N GLU A 75 -16.33 6.60 6.53
CA GLU A 75 -16.68 5.20 6.25
C GLU A 75 -15.52 4.45 5.62
N TRP A 76 -14.79 5.11 4.71
CA TRP A 76 -13.58 4.57 4.10
C TRP A 76 -12.47 4.30 5.14
N ASN A 77 -12.23 5.23 6.06
CA ASN A 77 -11.20 5.07 7.10
C ASN A 77 -11.74 5.29 8.53
N PRO A 78 -12.45 4.30 9.10
CA PRO A 78 -13.18 4.47 10.36
C PRO A 78 -12.27 4.56 11.59
N ILE A 79 -11.07 3.97 11.53
CA ILE A 79 -10.14 3.89 12.65
C ILE A 79 -9.31 5.17 12.76
N ARG A 80 -8.93 5.78 11.62
CA ARG A 80 -8.02 6.94 11.58
C ARG A 80 -8.75 8.18 11.07
N ARG A 81 -9.56 8.77 11.95
CA ARG A 81 -10.32 10.00 11.67
C ARG A 81 -9.46 11.16 11.13
N LEU A 82 -8.20 11.27 11.56
CA LEU A 82 -7.27 12.27 11.04
C LEU A 82 -6.92 12.03 9.57
N THR A 83 -6.79 10.77 9.14
CA THR A 83 -6.55 10.41 7.74
C THR A 83 -7.80 10.71 6.90
N ALA A 84 -8.99 10.33 7.38
CA ALA A 84 -10.26 10.68 6.73
C ALA A 84 -10.40 12.20 6.56
N ARG A 85 -10.09 12.99 7.60
CA ARG A 85 -10.11 14.45 7.53
C ARG A 85 -9.07 15.02 6.56
N ALA A 86 -7.87 14.46 6.51
CA ALA A 86 -6.86 14.88 5.55
C ALA A 86 -7.32 14.61 4.11
N ALA A 87 -7.91 13.44 3.87
CA ALA A 87 -8.51 13.12 2.58
C ALA A 87 -9.68 14.06 2.24
N GLU A 88 -10.48 14.47 3.22
CA GLU A 88 -11.58 15.41 3.00
C GLU A 88 -11.06 16.78 2.55
N LEU A 89 -9.99 17.27 3.18
CA LEU A 89 -9.34 18.54 2.80
C LEU A 89 -8.68 18.47 1.41
N LEU A 90 -8.22 17.29 0.98
CA LEU A 90 -7.55 17.10 -0.31
C LEU A 90 -8.52 16.82 -1.47
N TYR A 91 -9.49 15.92 -1.25
CA TYR A 91 -10.39 15.40 -2.28
C TYR A 91 -11.78 16.02 -2.26
N GLY A 92 -12.20 16.60 -1.14
CA GLY A 92 -13.51 17.22 -0.93
C GLY A 92 -14.69 16.25 -0.84
N HIS A 93 -14.69 15.18 -1.62
CA HIS A 93 -15.79 14.22 -1.72
C HIS A 93 -15.27 12.78 -1.90
N ILE A 94 -15.97 11.79 -1.31
CA ILE A 94 -15.57 10.36 -1.35
C ILE A 94 -15.45 9.81 -2.77
N GLU A 95 -16.28 10.29 -3.70
CA GLU A 95 -16.22 9.88 -5.12
C GLU A 95 -14.93 10.28 -5.83
N ASN A 96 -14.19 11.27 -5.29
CA ASN A 96 -12.92 11.73 -5.86
C ASN A 96 -11.71 10.99 -5.28
N LEU A 97 -11.91 10.09 -4.31
CA LEU A 97 -10.80 9.36 -3.69
C LEU A 97 -10.14 8.44 -4.72
N GLU A 98 -8.88 8.69 -5.03
CA GLU A 98 -8.10 7.89 -5.96
C GLU A 98 -7.92 6.44 -5.46
N LEU A 99 -7.80 5.50 -6.39
CA LEU A 99 -7.69 4.08 -6.06
C LEU A 99 -6.39 3.69 -5.32
N HIS A 100 -5.26 4.35 -5.60
CA HIS A 100 -3.99 4.00 -4.93
C HIS A 100 -3.93 4.41 -3.45
N PRO A 101 -4.29 5.66 -3.06
CA PRO A 101 -4.30 6.04 -1.66
C PRO A 101 -5.53 5.53 -0.89
N GLY A 102 -6.63 5.21 -1.58
CA GLY A 102 -7.81 4.57 -1.00
C GLY A 102 -7.52 3.14 -0.54
#